data_AF-A0A3P6RUI1-F1
#
_entry.id   AF-A0A3P6RUI1-F1
#
_cell.length_a   1.000
_cell.length_b   1.000
_cell.length_c   1.000
_cell.angle_alpha   90.00
_cell.angle_beta   90.00
_cell.angle_gamma   90.00
#
_symmetry.space_group_name_H-M   'P 1'
#
loop_
_entity.id
_entity.type
_entity.pdbx_description
1 polymer ?
#
loop_
_entity_poly.entity_id
_entity_poly.type
_entity_poly.pdbx_seq_one_letter_code
_entity_poly.pdbx_strand_id
1 'polypeptide(L)'
;MLRSRMKRRYFFVDWLWHKMAFLKRKKVKFSVDLQVCNLSDVPLVNAVLFAKIRLLDGGTFDDCTERVEVFRNSCSWSHRSNFCCRITSDPTSGMLERCLCRISIRKEQKGGKSFVKLGFVDINLSEFAGSGVEGKAIFIE
;
A
#
# COMPACT_ATOMS: atom_id res chain seq x y z
N MET A 1 -14.15 -40.21 44.82
CA MET A 1 -14.69 -40.20 43.44
C MET A 1 -14.97 -38.76 42.93
N LEU A 2 -14.01 -37.82 43.06
CA LEU A 2 -14.23 -36.40 42.74
C LEU A 2 -13.04 -35.73 42.00
N ARG A 3 -12.06 -36.51 41.53
CA ARG A 3 -10.86 -35.98 40.84
C ARG A 3 -10.87 -36.18 39.32
N SER A 4 -11.87 -36.89 38.76
CA SER A 4 -11.93 -37.25 37.34
C SER A 4 -12.78 -36.32 36.46
N ARG A 5 -13.66 -35.50 37.04
CA ARG A 5 -14.50 -34.55 36.27
C ARG A 5 -13.82 -33.22 35.95
N MET A 6 -12.72 -32.87 36.62
CA MET A 6 -12.07 -31.57 36.46
C MET A 6 -11.10 -31.52 35.25
N LYS A 7 -10.50 -32.65 34.83
CA LYS A 7 -9.55 -32.69 33.70
C LYS A 7 -10.20 -32.55 32.32
N ARG A 8 -11.45 -32.97 32.12
CA ARG A 8 -12.13 -32.88 30.80
C ARG A 8 -12.46 -31.46 30.37
N ARG A 9 -12.72 -30.56 31.34
CA ARG A 9 -13.13 -29.18 31.05
C ARG A 9 -11.97 -28.34 30.50
N TYR A 10 -10.74 -28.59 30.97
CA TYR A 10 -9.54 -27.93 30.44
C TYR A 10 -9.14 -28.46 29.06
N PHE A 11 -9.36 -29.74 28.75
CA PHE A 11 -9.06 -30.29 27.42
C PHE A 11 -9.85 -29.62 26.30
N PHE A 12 -11.14 -29.33 26.53
CA PHE A 12 -11.98 -28.70 25.50
C PHE A 12 -11.59 -27.23 25.28
N VAL A 13 -11.26 -26.52 26.37
CA VAL A 13 -10.84 -25.11 26.33
C VAL A 13 -9.45 -25.00 25.70
N ASP A 14 -8.52 -25.90 26.00
CA ASP A 14 -7.17 -25.94 25.43
C ASP A 14 -7.18 -26.35 23.95
N TRP A 15 -8.06 -27.28 23.56
CA TRP A 15 -8.30 -27.64 22.15
C TRP A 15 -8.92 -26.48 21.35
N LEU A 16 -9.90 -25.77 21.94
CA LEU A 16 -10.45 -24.53 21.39
C LEU A 16 -9.39 -23.43 21.30
N TRP A 17 -8.49 -23.33 22.27
CA TRP A 17 -7.43 -22.32 22.29
C TRP A 17 -6.36 -22.60 21.24
N HIS A 18 -5.95 -23.86 21.04
CA HIS A 18 -5.09 -24.27 19.95
C HIS A 18 -5.74 -24.07 18.57
N LYS A 19 -7.05 -24.34 18.43
CA LYS A 19 -7.81 -23.99 17.22
C LYS A 19 -7.88 -22.48 16.98
N MET A 20 -8.06 -21.68 18.04
CA MET A 20 -8.11 -20.22 17.94
C MET A 20 -6.72 -19.59 17.72
N ALA A 21 -5.64 -20.23 18.19
CA ALA A 21 -4.26 -19.79 17.96
C ALA A 21 -3.84 -19.93 16.50
N PHE A 22 -4.33 -20.97 15.80
CA PHE A 22 -4.19 -21.12 14.35
C PHE A 22 -4.92 -20.02 13.55
N LEU A 23 -5.87 -19.31 14.18
CA LEU A 23 -6.67 -18.26 13.55
C LEU A 23 -5.97 -16.88 13.54
N LYS A 24 -4.85 -16.73 14.27
CA LYS A 24 -4.15 -15.45 14.38
C LYS A 24 -3.20 -15.27 13.20
N ARG A 25 -3.74 -14.77 12.07
CA ARG A 25 -2.96 -14.53 10.85
C ARG A 25 -1.73 -13.66 11.16
N LYS A 26 -0.55 -14.15 10.78
CA LYS A 26 0.73 -13.49 11.06
C LYS A 26 0.87 -12.28 10.14
N LYS A 27 1.10 -11.10 10.72
CA LYS A 27 1.41 -9.88 9.98
C LYS A 27 2.91 -9.63 10.00
N VAL A 28 3.49 -9.45 8.82
CA VAL A 28 4.91 -9.15 8.64
C VAL A 28 5.05 -7.67 8.30
N LYS A 29 6.01 -6.99 8.93
CA LYS A 29 6.30 -5.58 8.68
C LYS A 29 7.33 -5.48 7.56
N PHE A 30 7.02 -4.70 6.53
CA PHE A 30 7.90 -4.37 5.43
C PHE A 30 8.26 -2.89 5.48
N SER A 31 9.51 -2.58 5.16
CA SER A 31 9.95 -1.22 4.85
C SER A 31 9.81 -1.02 3.34
N VAL A 32 9.12 0.04 2.95
CA VAL A 32 8.85 0.36 1.55
C VAL A 32 9.54 1.68 1.23
N ASP A 33 10.28 1.64 0.14
CA ASP A 33 10.95 2.78 -0.45
C ASP A 33 10.39 2.95 -1.86
N LEU A 34 9.60 4.01 -2.05
CA LEU A 34 8.84 4.26 -3.27
C LEU A 34 9.30 5.56 -3.89
N GLN A 35 9.69 5.52 -5.17
CA GLN A 35 10.06 6.71 -5.92
C GLN A 35 9.05 6.98 -7.04
N VAL A 36 8.53 8.22 -7.11
CA VAL A 36 7.72 8.71 -8.23
C VAL A 36 8.61 9.57 -9.11
N CYS A 37 8.84 9.12 -10.34
CA CYS A 37 9.85 9.70 -11.24
C CYS A 37 9.27 10.58 -12.36
N ASN A 38 8.33 10.08 -13.16
CA ASN A 38 7.88 10.83 -14.33
C ASN A 38 6.46 10.44 -14.73
N LEU A 39 5.74 11.39 -15.32
CA LEU A 39 4.50 11.19 -16.05
C LEU A 39 4.67 11.78 -17.44
N SER A 40 4.56 10.93 -18.47
CA SER A 40 4.59 11.33 -19.88
C SER A 40 3.18 11.38 -20.48
N ASP A 41 3.10 11.84 -21.73
CA ASP A 41 1.89 11.78 -22.56
C ASP A 41 0.67 12.50 -21.94
N VAL A 42 0.93 13.58 -21.21
CA VAL A 42 -0.11 14.39 -20.58
C VAL A 42 -0.71 15.34 -21.62
N PRO A 43 -2.02 15.24 -21.97
CA PRO A 43 -2.67 16.09 -22.96
C PRO A 43 -3.08 17.46 -22.38
N LEU A 44 -2.31 17.98 -21.40
CA LEU A 44 -2.61 19.21 -20.68
C LEU A 44 -1.41 20.15 -20.79
N VAL A 45 -1.59 21.30 -21.42
CA VAL A 45 -0.53 22.33 -21.53
C VAL A 45 -0.62 23.29 -20.35
N ASN A 46 0.52 23.68 -19.76
CA ASN A 46 0.63 24.64 -18.65
C ASN A 46 -0.21 24.30 -17.40
N ALA A 47 -0.48 23.01 -17.18
CA ALA A 47 -1.14 22.55 -15.97
C ALA A 47 -0.09 22.27 -14.89
N VAL A 48 -0.40 22.59 -13.63
CA VAL A 48 0.43 22.17 -12.49
C VAL A 48 -0.13 20.87 -11.94
N LEU A 49 0.70 19.84 -11.91
CA LEU A 49 0.35 18.49 -11.44
C LEU A 49 1.17 18.10 -10.21
N PHE A 50 0.59 17.24 -9.38
CA PHE A 50 1.27 16.53 -8.30
C PHE A 50 0.70 15.13 -8.14
N ALA A 51 1.51 14.20 -7.66
CA ALA A 51 1.06 12.87 -7.30
C ALA A 51 0.79 12.79 -5.79
N LYS A 52 -0.33 12.20 -5.42
CA LYS A 52 -0.65 11.84 -4.03
C LYS A 52 -0.54 10.34 -3.86
N ILE A 53 0.32 9.93 -2.92
CA ILE A 53 0.63 8.56 -2.58
C ILE A 53 -0.16 8.22 -1.30
N ARG A 54 -0.89 7.11 -1.29
CA ARG A 54 -1.69 6.68 -0.15
C ARG A 54 -1.64 5.18 0.01
N LEU A 55 -1.26 4.73 1.20
CA LEU A 55 -1.39 3.33 1.57
C LEU A 55 -2.86 3.03 1.89
N LEU A 56 -3.45 2.07 1.15
CA LEU A 56 -4.84 1.66 1.35
C LEU A 56 -4.95 0.53 2.38
N ASP A 57 -3.98 -0.40 2.35
CA ASP A 57 -3.96 -1.58 3.21
C ASP A 57 -2.65 -1.69 4.00
N GLY A 58 -2.68 -2.42 5.12
CA GLY A 58 -1.47 -2.71 5.88
C GLY A 58 -0.91 -1.53 6.69
N GLY A 59 -1.65 -0.44 6.83
CA GLY A 59 -1.27 0.68 7.70
C GLY A 59 -1.93 1.98 7.26
N THR A 60 -1.36 3.10 7.73
CA THR A 60 -1.76 4.44 7.33
C THR A 60 -0.52 5.19 6.87
N PHE A 61 -0.53 5.62 5.61
CA PHE A 61 0.50 6.48 5.04
C PHE A 61 -0.14 7.34 3.95
N ASP A 62 0.24 8.61 3.92
CA ASP A 62 -0.23 9.60 2.97
C ASP A 62 0.91 10.58 2.73
N ASP A 63 1.25 10.81 1.46
CA ASP A 63 2.33 11.70 1.06
C ASP A 63 1.99 12.34 -0.29
N CYS A 64 2.65 13.45 -0.61
CA CYS A 64 2.46 14.17 -1.87
C CYS A 64 3.81 14.60 -2.43
N THR A 65 3.93 14.49 -3.76
CA THR A 65 5.08 15.06 -4.47
C THR A 65 4.99 16.58 -4.50
N GLU A 66 6.08 17.19 -4.94
CA GLU A 66 6.10 18.58 -5.39
C GLU A 66 5.07 18.82 -6.50
N ARG A 67 4.62 20.08 -6.58
CA ARG A 67 3.76 20.57 -7.64
C ARG A 67 4.64 21.04 -8.79
N VAL A 68 4.49 20.40 -9.95
CA VAL A 68 5.34 20.63 -11.13
C VAL A 68 4.46 21.00 -12.31
N GLU A 69 4.89 22.01 -13.07
CA GLU A 69 4.22 22.39 -14.30
C GLU A 69 4.49 21.37 -15.41
N VAL A 70 3.49 21.07 -16.23
CA VAL A 70 3.65 20.21 -17.39
C VAL A 70 4.54 20.91 -18.41
N PHE A 71 5.68 20.31 -18.69
CA PHE A 71 6.62 20.76 -19.72
C PHE A 71 6.75 19.69 -20.81
N ARG A 72 6.55 20.10 -22.07
CA ARG A 72 6.59 19.18 -23.23
C ARG A 72 5.75 17.91 -23.03
N ASN A 73 4.51 18.09 -22.57
CA ASN A 73 3.57 16.99 -22.29
C ASN A 73 4.04 16.00 -21.21
N SER A 74 4.97 16.42 -20.36
CA SER A 74 5.51 15.57 -19.29
C SER A 74 5.67 16.33 -17.96
N CYS A 75 5.65 15.59 -16.87
CA CYS A 75 5.97 16.08 -15.53
C CYS A 75 7.00 15.14 -14.91
N SER A 76 8.18 15.67 -14.63
CA SER A 76 9.24 14.93 -13.95
C SER A 76 9.29 15.31 -12.47
N TRP A 77 9.31 14.29 -11.63
CA TRP A 77 9.53 14.35 -10.19
C TRP A 77 10.77 13.51 -9.84
N SER A 78 11.33 13.71 -8.65
CA SER A 78 12.28 12.76 -8.08
C SER A 78 11.93 12.52 -6.62
N HIS A 79 10.64 12.34 -6.36
CA HIS A 79 10.09 12.27 -5.01
C HIS A 79 10.21 10.86 -4.47
N ARG A 80 10.87 10.72 -3.30
CA ARG A 80 11.09 9.45 -2.62
C ARG A 80 10.33 9.43 -1.31
N SER A 81 9.46 8.44 -1.15
CA SER A 81 8.63 8.23 0.03
C SER A 81 9.08 6.96 0.74
N ASN A 82 9.40 7.08 2.03
CA ASN A 82 9.78 5.96 2.87
C ASN A 82 8.70 5.71 3.92
N PHE A 83 8.15 4.50 3.94
CA PHE A 83 7.11 4.13 4.89
C PHE A 83 7.15 2.65 5.23
N CYS A 84 6.34 2.25 6.21
CA CYS A 84 6.20 0.84 6.57
C CYS A 84 4.77 0.38 6.29
N CYS A 85 4.63 -0.83 5.76
CA CYS A 85 3.35 -1.52 5.67
C CYS A 85 3.43 -2.86 6.42
N ARG A 86 2.28 -3.36 6.88
CA ARG A 86 2.12 -4.65 7.55
C ARG A 86 1.23 -5.53 6.69
N ILE A 87 1.82 -6.54 6.08
CA ILE A 87 1.12 -7.45 5.18
C ILE A 87 0.84 -8.75 5.92
N THR A 88 -0.39 -9.22 5.83
CA THR A 88 -0.79 -10.51 6.39
C THR A 88 -0.30 -11.62 5.47
N SER A 89 0.22 -12.72 6.03
CA SER A 89 0.52 -13.94 5.28
C SER A 89 -0.60 -14.95 5.50
N ASP A 90 -1.04 -15.59 4.41
CA ASP A 90 -1.96 -16.72 4.47
C ASP A 90 -1.26 -17.90 5.16
N PRO A 91 -1.79 -18.39 6.30
CA PRO A 91 -1.11 -19.42 7.09
C PRO A 91 -1.03 -20.79 6.39
N THR A 92 -1.83 -21.02 5.34
CA THR A 92 -1.87 -22.30 4.63
C THR A 92 -0.88 -22.35 3.47
N SER A 93 -0.89 -21.32 2.62
CA SER A 93 -0.02 -21.20 1.44
C SER A 93 1.30 -20.49 1.71
N GLY A 94 1.40 -19.74 2.82
CA GLY A 94 2.53 -18.85 3.11
C GLY A 94 2.56 -17.58 2.25
N MET A 95 1.63 -17.42 1.31
CA MET A 95 1.60 -16.26 0.40
C MET A 95 1.19 -14.99 1.13
N LEU A 96 1.77 -13.86 0.73
CA LEU A 96 1.36 -12.55 1.25
C LEU A 96 0.01 -12.14 0.63
N GLU A 97 -0.90 -11.68 1.48
CA GLU A 97 -2.15 -11.04 1.03
C GLU A 97 -1.84 -9.74 0.29
N ARG A 98 -2.76 -9.31 -0.59
CA ARG A 98 -2.61 -8.04 -1.32
C ARG A 98 -2.49 -6.87 -0.35
N CYS A 99 -1.61 -5.93 -0.68
CA CYS A 99 -1.38 -4.71 0.08
C CYS A 99 -1.30 -3.52 -0.88
N LEU A 100 -2.40 -2.80 -1.05
CA LEU A 100 -2.49 -1.78 -2.09
C LEU A 100 -1.94 -0.41 -1.65
N CYS A 101 -1.10 0.17 -2.48
CA CYS A 101 -0.69 1.56 -2.41
C CYS A 101 -1.20 2.31 -3.65
N ARG A 102 -1.97 3.37 -3.43
CA ARG A 102 -2.57 4.18 -4.48
C ARG A 102 -1.72 5.41 -4.78
N ILE A 103 -1.37 5.61 -6.04
CA ILE A 103 -0.78 6.85 -6.54
C ILE A 103 -1.83 7.53 -7.40
N SER A 104 -2.26 8.72 -7.01
CA SER A 104 -3.25 9.50 -7.74
C SER A 104 -2.64 10.79 -8.30
N ILE A 105 -2.85 11.04 -9.58
CA ILE A 105 -2.41 12.29 -10.22
C ILE A 105 -3.50 13.34 -10.04
N ARG A 106 -3.08 14.53 -9.61
CA ARG A 106 -3.97 15.63 -9.29
C ARG A 106 -3.50 16.89 -10.00
N LYS A 107 -4.44 17.57 -10.65
CA LYS A 107 -4.25 18.87 -11.28
C LYS A 107 -4.66 19.97 -10.32
N GLU A 108 -3.79 20.95 -10.15
CA GLU A 108 -4.08 22.14 -9.37
C GLU A 108 -5.17 23.01 -10.02
N GLN A 109 -5.99 23.63 -9.17
CA GLN A 109 -7.04 24.56 -9.56
C GLN A 109 -7.11 25.75 -8.61
N LYS A 110 -7.65 26.87 -9.10
CA LYS A 110 -7.93 28.09 -8.32
C LYS A 110 -6.69 28.62 -7.58
N GLY A 111 -5.53 28.62 -8.24
CA GLY A 111 -4.25 29.10 -7.70
C GLY A 111 -3.83 28.35 -6.42
N GLY A 112 -3.81 27.01 -6.47
CA GLY A 112 -3.32 26.17 -5.37
C GLY A 112 -4.36 25.74 -4.34
N LYS A 113 -5.53 26.38 -4.31
CA LYS A 113 -6.53 26.17 -3.25
C LYS A 113 -7.38 24.91 -3.42
N SER A 114 -7.42 24.36 -4.62
CA SER A 114 -8.20 23.17 -4.93
C SER A 114 -7.47 22.30 -5.94
N PHE A 115 -7.93 21.07 -6.11
CA PHE A 115 -7.38 20.16 -7.09
C PHE A 115 -8.49 19.28 -7.67
N VAL A 116 -8.27 18.83 -8.90
CA VAL A 116 -9.06 17.78 -9.54
C VAL A 116 -8.19 16.55 -9.69
N LYS A 117 -8.72 15.40 -9.28
CA LYS A 117 -8.08 14.11 -9.52
C LYS A 117 -8.22 13.78 -11.00
N LEU A 118 -7.10 13.56 -11.69
CA LEU A 118 -7.09 13.18 -13.11
C LEU A 118 -7.24 11.68 -13.27
N GLY A 119 -6.56 10.90 -12.43
CA GLY A 119 -6.56 9.44 -12.49
C GLY A 119 -5.79 8.84 -11.31
N PHE A 120 -5.68 7.52 -11.27
CA PHE A 120 -4.88 6.82 -10.27
C PHE A 120 -4.44 5.43 -10.72
N VAL A 121 -3.43 4.91 -10.03
CA VAL A 121 -2.98 3.53 -10.13
C VAL A 121 -2.87 2.95 -8.73
N ASP A 122 -3.24 1.68 -8.59
CA ASP A 122 -3.01 0.89 -7.39
C ASP A 122 -1.88 -0.10 -7.62
N ILE A 123 -0.86 -0.02 -6.77
CA ILE A 123 0.31 -0.90 -6.79
C ILE A 123 0.16 -1.90 -5.65
N ASN A 124 0.24 -3.19 -5.96
CA ASN A 124 0.23 -4.23 -4.95
C ASN A 124 1.65 -4.43 -4.38
N LEU A 125 1.90 -3.90 -3.18
CA LEU A 125 3.19 -3.98 -2.51
C LEU A 125 3.61 -5.40 -2.14
N SER A 126 2.68 -6.35 -2.06
CA SER A 126 3.01 -7.74 -1.75
C SER A 126 3.80 -8.44 -2.86
N GLU A 127 3.67 -7.97 -4.10
CA GLU A 127 4.37 -8.54 -5.28
C GLU A 127 5.86 -8.18 -5.29
N PHE A 128 6.25 -7.08 -4.61
CA PHE A 128 7.62 -6.58 -4.55
C PHE A 128 8.37 -7.03 -3.29
N ALA A 129 7.72 -7.84 -2.45
CA ALA A 129 8.32 -8.30 -1.20
C ALA A 129 9.52 -9.23 -1.50
N GLY A 130 10.74 -8.72 -1.25
CA GLY A 130 11.97 -9.49 -1.40
C GLY A 130 12.57 -9.49 -2.80
N SER A 131 12.02 -8.74 -3.75
CA SER A 131 12.54 -8.67 -5.12
C SER A 131 13.64 -7.62 -5.34
N GLY A 132 13.92 -6.78 -4.32
CA GLY A 132 14.95 -5.75 -4.38
C GLY A 132 14.41 -4.42 -4.89
N VAL A 133 15.10 -3.80 -5.85
CA VAL A 133 14.69 -2.54 -6.47
C VAL A 133 14.10 -2.84 -7.84
N GLU A 134 12.85 -2.45 -8.05
CA GLU A 134 12.15 -2.59 -9.33
C GLU A 134 11.61 -1.25 -9.83
N GLY A 135 11.71 -1.02 -11.14
CA GLY A 135 11.10 0.11 -11.82
C GLY A 135 9.91 -0.35 -12.67
N LYS A 136 8.78 0.38 -12.61
CA LYS A 136 7.58 0.05 -13.39
C LYS A 136 6.99 1.30 -14.02
N ALA A 137 6.72 1.23 -15.33
CA ALA A 137 5.89 2.21 -16.03
C ALA A 137 4.44 1.72 -16.00
N ILE A 138 3.51 2.59 -15.61
CA ILE A 138 2.09 2.24 -15.49
C ILE A 138 1.23 3.31 -16.13
N PHE A 139 0.25 2.86 -16.92
CA PHE A 139 -0.77 3.74 -17.49
C PHE A 139 -1.79 4.11 -16.42
N ILE A 140 -2.20 5.37 -16.45
CA ILE A 140 -3.18 5.93 -15.54
C ILE A 140 -4.48 6.08 -16.31
N GLU A 141 -5.51 5.37 -15.88
CA GLU A 141 -6.89 5.52 -16.37
C GLU A 141 -7.57 6.79 -15.82
#